data_AF-A0A4U6VSL2-F1
#
_entry.id   AF-A0A4U6VSL2-F1
#
_cell.length_a   1.000
_cell.length_b   1.000
_cell.length_c   1.000
_cell.angle_alpha   90.00
_cell.angle_beta   90.00
_cell.angle_gamma   90.00
#
_symmetry.space_group_name_H-M   'P 1'
#
loop_
_entity.id
_entity.type
_entity.pdbx_description
1 polymer ?
#
loop_
_entity_poly.entity_id
_entity_poly.type
_entity_poly.pdbx_seq_one_letter_code
_entity_poly.pdbx_strand_id
1 'polypeptide(L)'
;MLCLPSSSAFRPADPAARGAMASQQQRQSFPHASTAARGMLSFSSAVPSGPADPAAQQQDFRMREFDYFVVVDFEATCEKDSRIYPQEIIEFPAVLVDAATGGLLSSFRTYVKPRHHPVLTAFCSELTGIQQEQVDGGVDLATALALHDKWLAAAGVAKNRLAIVTWGDWDCRTMLKFECNFKNISKPSYFNQWVNLRIPFETAFGAGRRNLQEAVREAGLQWDGRLHCGLDDARNTARLLVELMRRGVRISITGSLVPPPLPEPEPEPEPEPELQHQRRCGDHTRTNARTILLRLWELDADMSFLPLGCLIAGHLDSIASSALSRRFLHRPSNGRKQRCRKQSGTVGPGSQCGLVRCKQRSKTARG
;
A
#
# COMPACT_ATOMS: atom_id res chain seq x y z
N MET A 1 67.72 10.85 46.79
CA MET A 1 67.25 11.87 47.75
C MET A 1 65.85 12.26 47.28
N LEU A 2 64.76 11.67 47.77
CA LEU A 2 64.25 11.55 49.15
C LEU A 2 63.94 12.90 49.80
N CYS A 3 62.64 13.22 49.91
CA CYS A 3 61.95 13.33 51.21
C CYS A 3 60.42 13.21 51.03
N LEU A 4 59.80 12.33 51.83
CA LEU A 4 58.36 12.32 52.16
C LEU A 4 58.20 13.05 53.52
N PRO A 5 56.99 13.53 53.90
CA PRO A 5 56.04 12.72 54.69
C PRO A 5 54.55 13.05 54.36
N SER A 6 53.49 12.50 54.96
CA SER A 6 53.27 11.18 55.58
C SER A 6 51.77 10.86 55.55
N SER A 7 51.46 9.57 55.57
CA SER A 7 50.15 8.93 55.63
C SER A 7 49.20 9.33 56.77
N SER A 8 47.90 9.30 56.50
CA SER A 8 46.91 8.63 57.38
C SER A 8 45.80 8.00 56.53
N ALA A 9 45.33 6.81 56.92
CA ALA A 9 44.35 6.02 56.18
C ALA A 9 43.05 5.89 56.98
N PHE A 10 41.91 5.77 56.30
CA PHE A 10 40.70 5.16 56.86
C PHE A 10 40.00 4.28 55.81
N ARG A 11 39.34 3.22 56.31
CA ARG A 11 38.75 2.12 55.53
C ARG A 11 37.25 2.34 55.24
N PRO A 12 36.63 1.56 54.33
CA PRO A 12 35.33 1.88 53.74
C PRO A 12 34.13 1.54 54.63
N ALA A 13 32.96 2.09 54.28
CA ALA A 13 31.67 1.73 54.86
C ALA A 13 30.59 1.58 53.78
N ASP A 14 29.81 0.51 53.92
CA ASP A 14 28.57 0.13 53.23
C ASP A 14 27.90 -0.91 54.18
N PRO A 15 26.56 -1.15 54.20
CA PRO A 15 25.47 -0.52 53.45
C PRO A 15 24.30 0.00 54.33
N ALA A 16 23.24 0.43 53.65
CA ALA A 16 21.83 0.53 54.08
C ALA A 16 21.40 1.73 54.97
N ALA A 17 20.52 2.58 54.43
CA ALA A 17 19.07 2.48 54.71
C ALA A 17 18.23 3.63 54.09
N ARG A 18 16.95 3.31 53.79
CA ARG A 18 15.76 4.20 53.68
C ARG A 18 15.64 5.19 52.49
N GLY A 19 14.50 5.08 51.79
CA GLY A 19 14.05 6.05 50.78
C GLY A 19 12.89 5.54 49.92
N ALA A 20 11.75 5.19 50.54
CA ALA A 20 10.59 4.66 49.82
C ALA A 20 9.62 5.77 49.38
N MET A 21 9.09 5.65 48.16
CA MET A 21 7.86 6.30 47.70
C MET A 21 7.08 5.31 46.84
N ALA A 22 5.85 5.01 47.22
CA ALA A 22 4.94 4.12 46.50
C ALA A 22 3.67 4.89 46.12
N SER A 23 3.24 4.76 44.87
CA SER A 23 1.94 5.26 44.39
C SER A 23 0.88 4.15 44.46
N GLN A 24 -0.35 4.53 44.80
CA GLN A 24 -1.37 3.61 45.31
C GLN A 24 -2.09 2.84 44.20
N GLN A 25 -2.19 1.51 44.36
CA GLN A 25 -3.28 0.72 43.79
C GLN A 25 -4.35 0.51 44.86
N GLN A 26 -5.58 0.97 44.61
CA GLN A 26 -6.71 0.63 45.47
C GLN A 26 -7.29 -0.72 45.07
N ARG A 27 -7.18 -1.71 45.97
CA ARG A 27 -8.07 -2.86 46.01
C ARG A 27 -9.24 -2.54 46.93
N GLN A 28 -10.45 -2.91 46.52
CA GLN A 28 -11.60 -3.06 47.42
C GLN A 28 -12.09 -4.50 47.34
N SER A 29 -12.56 -5.04 48.47
CA SER A 29 -12.95 -6.45 48.63
C SER A 29 -14.36 -6.58 49.23
N PHE A 30 -15.03 -7.66 48.83
CA PHE A 30 -16.41 -8.09 49.08
C PHE A 30 -16.94 -8.01 50.53
N PRO A 31 -18.28 -8.11 50.67
CA PRO A 31 -18.87 -9.14 51.53
C PRO A 31 -19.80 -10.13 50.79
N HIS A 32 -20.19 -11.21 51.47
CA HIS A 32 -20.78 -12.44 50.93
C HIS A 32 -22.32 -12.49 50.82
N ALA A 33 -22.79 -13.15 49.74
CA ALA A 33 -23.89 -14.11 49.59
C ALA A 33 -25.18 -14.09 50.44
N SER A 34 -26.33 -14.23 49.77
CA SER A 34 -27.50 -14.99 50.27
C SER A 34 -28.35 -15.65 49.15
N THR A 35 -28.35 -16.98 49.17
CA THR A 35 -29.41 -17.98 48.90
C THR A 35 -30.61 -17.73 47.94
N ALA A 36 -30.61 -18.55 46.86
CA ALA A 36 -31.71 -19.27 46.20
C ALA A 36 -32.91 -18.59 45.49
N ALA A 37 -33.10 -18.95 44.22
CA ALA A 37 -34.34 -19.59 43.71
C ALA A 37 -34.05 -20.45 42.45
N ARG A 38 -34.89 -21.47 42.21
CA ARG A 38 -34.75 -22.44 41.09
C ARG A 38 -35.27 -21.87 39.77
N GLY A 39 -34.63 -22.23 38.66
CA GLY A 39 -35.15 -22.05 37.30
C GLY A 39 -34.54 -23.06 36.33
N MET A 40 -35.19 -24.20 36.12
CA MET A 40 -34.81 -25.16 35.07
C MET A 40 -35.23 -24.63 33.71
N LEU A 41 -34.34 -24.56 32.72
CA LEU A 41 -34.69 -24.78 31.31
C LEU A 41 -33.50 -25.38 30.52
N SER A 42 -33.70 -26.64 30.13
CA SER A 42 -33.14 -27.39 28.99
C SER A 42 -31.76 -27.01 28.39
N PHE A 43 -30.79 -27.92 28.53
CA PHE A 43 -29.65 -28.00 27.61
C PHE A 43 -30.11 -28.52 26.24
N SER A 44 -29.82 -27.79 25.16
CA SER A 44 -29.82 -28.37 23.81
C SER A 44 -28.41 -28.84 23.48
N SER A 45 -28.21 -30.16 23.46
CA SER A 45 -26.92 -30.77 23.12
C SER A 45 -26.67 -30.66 21.62
N ALA A 46 -25.77 -29.78 21.19
CA ALA A 46 -25.26 -29.79 19.83
C ALA A 46 -24.52 -31.13 19.57
N VAL A 47 -24.90 -31.81 18.50
CA VAL A 47 -24.37 -33.12 18.11
C VAL A 47 -22.88 -32.99 17.74
N PRO A 48 -22.00 -33.95 18.10
CA PRO A 48 -20.62 -33.93 17.63
C PRO A 48 -20.60 -34.09 16.11
N SER A 49 -19.99 -33.14 15.41
CA SER A 49 -19.72 -33.26 13.98
C SER A 49 -18.79 -34.46 13.73
N GLY A 50 -19.20 -35.35 12.82
CA GLY A 50 -18.38 -36.47 12.38
C GLY A 50 -17.13 -36.02 11.61
N PRO A 51 -16.22 -36.95 11.26
CA PRO A 51 -15.02 -36.62 10.50
C PRO A 51 -15.40 -36.01 9.14
N ALA A 52 -14.73 -34.92 8.76
CA ALA A 52 -15.00 -34.20 7.53
C ALA A 52 -14.75 -35.08 6.30
N ASP A 53 -15.62 -34.95 5.29
CA ASP A 53 -15.53 -35.70 4.04
C ASP A 53 -14.25 -35.33 3.26
N PRO A 54 -13.34 -36.29 2.96
CA PRO A 54 -12.13 -36.02 2.19
C PRO A 54 -12.41 -35.48 0.78
N ALA A 55 -13.59 -35.74 0.19
CA ALA A 55 -13.97 -35.18 -1.09
C ALA A 55 -14.16 -33.65 -1.05
N ALA A 56 -14.62 -33.10 0.09
CA ALA A 56 -14.77 -31.66 0.28
C ALA A 56 -13.40 -30.96 0.35
N GLN A 57 -12.43 -31.56 1.06
CA GLN A 57 -11.07 -31.04 1.13
C GLN A 57 -10.36 -31.06 -0.25
N GLN A 58 -10.69 -32.04 -1.10
CA GLN A 58 -10.04 -32.20 -2.41
C GLN A 58 -10.58 -31.27 -3.50
N GLN A 59 -11.74 -30.64 -3.30
CA GLN A 59 -12.24 -29.56 -4.18
C GLN A 59 -11.63 -28.19 -3.83
N ASP A 60 -11.38 -27.91 -2.55
CA ASP A 60 -10.83 -26.63 -2.07
C ASP A 60 -9.46 -26.30 -2.71
N PHE A 61 -8.58 -27.31 -2.84
CA PHE A 61 -7.27 -27.17 -3.50
C PHE A 61 -7.33 -26.64 -4.94
N ARG A 62 -8.45 -26.81 -5.68
CA ARG A 62 -8.58 -26.33 -7.06
C ARG A 62 -9.17 -24.93 -7.20
N MET A 63 -9.62 -24.30 -6.10
CA MET A 63 -10.17 -22.93 -6.11
C MET A 63 -9.16 -21.86 -5.66
N ARG A 64 -8.01 -22.25 -5.10
CA ARG A 64 -7.02 -21.33 -4.54
C ARG A 64 -6.08 -20.82 -5.63
N GLU A 65 -6.04 -19.50 -5.80
CA GLU A 65 -5.26 -18.78 -6.83
C GLU A 65 -3.74 -18.84 -6.55
N PHE A 66 -3.36 -18.93 -5.27
CA PHE A 66 -1.99 -19.00 -4.78
C PHE A 66 -1.80 -20.19 -3.84
N ASP A 67 -0.56 -20.67 -3.75
CA ASP A 67 -0.12 -21.69 -2.80
C ASP A 67 0.44 -21.03 -1.53
N TYR A 68 1.05 -19.84 -1.67
CA TYR A 68 1.65 -19.07 -0.57
C TYR A 68 1.38 -17.57 -0.70
N PHE A 69 1.32 -16.89 0.44
CA PHE A 69 1.35 -15.43 0.54
C PHE A 69 2.64 -14.97 1.20
N VAL A 70 3.21 -13.87 0.71
CA VAL A 70 4.41 -13.23 1.27
C VAL A 70 4.02 -11.83 1.72
N VAL A 71 3.81 -11.68 3.02
CA VAL A 71 3.33 -10.43 3.63
C VAL A 71 4.51 -9.51 3.92
N VAL A 72 4.47 -8.27 3.43
CA VAL A 72 5.57 -7.28 3.50
C VAL A 72 5.03 -5.95 4.00
N ASP A 73 5.81 -5.27 4.84
CA ASP A 73 5.54 -3.91 5.36
C ASP A 73 6.91 -3.20 5.52
N PHE A 74 7.26 -2.26 4.63
CA PHE A 74 8.59 -1.64 4.64
C PHE A 74 8.65 -0.45 5.61
N GLU A 75 9.67 -0.40 6.47
CA GLU A 75 10.03 0.87 7.10
C GLU A 75 11.00 1.65 6.20
N ALA A 76 10.84 2.96 6.15
CA ALA A 76 11.67 3.85 5.34
C ALA A 76 12.08 5.11 6.11
N THR A 77 13.15 5.76 5.64
CA THR A 77 13.59 7.07 6.16
C THR A 77 12.42 8.05 6.19
N CYS A 78 12.30 8.81 7.27
CA CYS A 78 11.28 9.83 7.40
C CYS A 78 11.76 11.00 8.26
N GLU A 79 10.99 12.08 8.23
CA GLU A 79 11.21 13.29 9.01
C GLU A 79 9.85 13.83 9.47
N LYS A 80 9.85 14.65 10.52
CA LYS A 80 8.62 15.16 11.11
C LYS A 80 8.07 16.31 10.26
N ASP A 81 6.76 16.32 10.05
CA ASP A 81 6.00 17.41 9.41
C ASP A 81 6.36 17.73 7.93
N SER A 82 7.30 17.00 7.31
CA SER A 82 7.70 17.15 5.90
C SER A 82 8.02 15.81 5.23
N ARG A 83 8.41 15.83 3.95
CA ARG A 83 8.77 14.64 3.16
C ARG A 83 10.25 14.67 2.80
N ILE A 84 10.98 13.70 3.33
CA ILE A 84 12.37 13.44 2.94
C ILE A 84 12.43 12.97 1.47
N TYR A 85 13.42 13.44 0.72
CA TYR A 85 13.67 13.02 -0.67
C TYR A 85 15.17 12.81 -0.93
N PRO A 86 15.58 11.71 -1.58
CA PRO A 86 14.78 10.50 -1.81
C PRO A 86 14.37 9.86 -0.48
N GLN A 87 13.22 9.21 -0.45
CA GLN A 87 12.90 8.27 0.62
C GLN A 87 13.64 6.95 0.35
N GLU A 88 14.14 6.28 1.39
CA GLU A 88 14.94 5.06 1.28
C GLU A 88 14.44 4.02 2.31
N ILE A 89 14.26 2.77 1.90
CA ILE A 89 13.92 1.64 2.78
C ILE A 89 15.05 1.45 3.79
N ILE A 90 14.67 1.23 5.05
CA ILE A 90 15.58 0.97 6.18
C ILE A 90 15.28 -0.35 6.90
N GLU A 91 14.07 -0.91 6.75
CA GLU A 91 13.76 -2.28 7.14
C GLU A 91 13.02 -2.99 6.00
N PHE A 92 13.47 -4.22 5.69
CA PHE A 92 12.78 -5.13 4.80
C PHE A 92 12.43 -6.42 5.56
N PRO A 93 11.19 -6.53 6.06
CA PRO A 93 10.63 -7.74 6.63
C PRO A 93 9.76 -8.49 5.61
N ALA A 94 9.59 -9.79 5.83
CA ALA A 94 8.54 -10.57 5.17
C ALA A 94 8.04 -11.70 6.06
N VAL A 95 6.77 -12.09 5.91
CA VAL A 95 6.17 -13.27 6.58
C VAL A 95 5.58 -14.19 5.53
N LEU A 96 6.03 -15.45 5.52
CA LEU A 96 5.50 -16.48 4.64
C LEU A 96 4.27 -17.14 5.27
N VAL A 97 3.14 -17.12 4.56
CA VAL A 97 1.88 -17.74 4.99
C VAL A 97 1.49 -18.82 4.00
N ASP A 98 1.19 -20.01 4.51
CA ASP A 98 0.63 -21.12 3.76
C ASP A 98 -0.84 -20.82 3.39
N ALA A 99 -1.16 -20.77 2.09
CA ALA A 99 -2.50 -20.39 1.64
C ALA A 99 -3.55 -21.49 1.91
N ALA A 100 -3.12 -22.71 2.27
CA ALA A 100 -4.01 -23.84 2.48
C ALA A 100 -4.47 -24.03 3.93
N THR A 101 -3.63 -23.62 4.88
CA THR A 101 -3.81 -23.81 6.32
C THR A 101 -3.89 -22.48 7.09
N GLY A 102 -3.44 -21.37 6.49
CA GLY A 102 -3.21 -20.11 7.18
C GLY A 102 -1.99 -20.12 8.12
N GLY A 103 -1.14 -21.16 8.04
CA GLY A 103 0.05 -21.27 8.87
C GLY A 103 1.10 -20.20 8.51
N LEU A 104 1.53 -19.41 9.50
CA LEU A 104 2.70 -18.53 9.38
C LEU A 104 3.96 -19.40 9.46
N LEU A 105 4.55 -19.75 8.31
CA LEU A 105 5.59 -20.77 8.20
C LEU A 105 6.97 -20.27 8.62
N SER A 106 7.34 -19.05 8.20
CA SER A 106 8.62 -18.43 8.54
C SER A 106 8.57 -16.91 8.35
N SER A 107 9.58 -16.22 8.86
CA SER A 107 9.74 -14.78 8.67
C SER A 107 11.17 -14.41 8.29
N PHE A 108 11.29 -13.43 7.41
CA PHE A 108 12.52 -12.76 7.02
C PHE A 108 12.57 -11.36 7.62
N ARG A 109 13.77 -10.87 7.95
CA ARG A 109 14.03 -9.48 8.32
C ARG A 109 15.47 -9.14 7.97
N THR A 110 15.68 -8.00 7.33
CA THR A 110 17.00 -7.37 7.22
C THR A 110 16.85 -5.86 7.32
N TYR A 111 17.83 -5.20 7.94
CA TYR A 111 17.94 -3.75 7.89
C TYR A 111 18.68 -3.35 6.62
N VAL A 112 18.25 -2.24 6.04
CA VAL A 112 18.79 -1.68 4.80
C VAL A 112 19.54 -0.40 5.13
N LYS A 113 20.75 -0.25 4.61
CA LYS A 113 21.58 0.93 4.80
C LYS A 113 21.20 2.02 3.78
N PRO A 114 20.61 3.16 4.20
CA PRO A 114 20.33 4.27 3.31
C PRO A 114 21.65 4.89 2.80
N ARG A 115 21.65 5.37 1.56
CA ARG A 115 22.86 5.91 0.88
C ARG A 115 22.82 7.44 0.73
N HIS A 116 21.64 8.04 0.73
CA HIS A 116 21.46 9.49 0.57
C HIS A 116 21.24 10.16 1.92
N HIS A 117 20.45 9.51 2.79
CA HIS A 117 20.20 9.94 4.16
C HIS A 117 20.71 8.88 5.15
N PRO A 118 22.04 8.67 5.26
CA PRO A 118 22.64 7.60 6.05
C PRO A 118 22.42 7.75 7.57
N VAL A 119 22.13 8.95 8.05
CA VAL A 119 21.82 9.25 9.45
C VAL A 119 20.31 9.40 9.59
N LEU A 120 19.70 8.56 10.43
CA LEU A 120 18.28 8.61 10.73
C LEU A 120 17.92 9.90 11.48
N THR A 121 16.75 10.47 11.20
CA THR A 121 16.23 11.56 12.04
C THR A 121 15.75 10.99 13.38
N ALA A 122 15.80 11.78 14.46
CA ALA A 122 15.28 11.36 15.76
C ALA A 122 13.81 10.91 15.66
N PHE A 123 12.99 11.62 14.89
CA PHE A 123 11.61 11.23 14.60
C PHE A 123 11.50 9.86 13.91
N CYS A 124 12.39 9.53 12.96
CA CYS A 124 12.40 8.23 12.29
C CYS A 124 12.73 7.09 13.27
N SER A 125 13.76 7.26 14.10
CA SER A 125 14.12 6.27 15.12
C SER A 125 13.09 6.17 16.25
N GLU A 126 12.45 7.27 16.65
CA GLU A 126 11.33 7.26 17.62
C GLU A 126 10.09 6.58 17.04
N LEU A 127 9.75 6.85 15.78
CA LEU A 127 8.60 6.26 15.11
C LEU A 127 8.80 4.76 14.90
N THR A 128 9.88 4.36 14.23
CA THR A 128 10.13 2.96 13.81
C THR A 128 10.79 2.09 14.89
N GLY A 129 11.43 2.71 15.88
CA GLY A 129 12.27 2.02 16.87
C GLY A 129 13.64 1.58 16.34
N ILE A 130 13.94 1.82 15.05
CA ILE A 130 15.19 1.44 14.40
C ILE A 130 16.31 2.36 14.88
N GLN A 131 17.36 1.77 15.45
CA GLN A 131 18.54 2.48 15.93
C GLN A 131 19.55 2.69 14.80
N GLN A 132 20.38 3.73 14.91
CA GLN A 132 21.36 4.10 13.88
C GLN A 132 22.34 2.94 13.58
N GLU A 133 22.76 2.20 14.61
CA GLU A 133 23.67 1.05 14.49
C GLU A 133 23.08 -0.09 13.64
N GLN A 134 21.75 -0.22 13.60
CA GLN A 134 21.05 -1.26 12.85
C GLN A 134 21.06 -0.98 11.35
N VAL A 135 20.85 0.28 10.94
CA VAL A 135 21.01 0.68 9.53
C VAL A 135 22.48 0.82 9.14
N ASP A 136 23.35 1.17 10.08
CA ASP A 136 24.80 1.24 9.81
C ASP A 136 25.43 -0.13 9.54
N GLY A 137 24.97 -1.17 10.24
CA GLY A 137 25.29 -2.58 9.97
C GLY A 137 24.38 -3.24 8.92
N GLY A 138 23.43 -2.50 8.35
CA GLY A 138 22.50 -2.99 7.33
C GLY A 138 23.17 -3.25 5.98
N VAL A 139 22.50 -4.04 5.13
CA VAL A 139 22.94 -4.29 3.74
C VAL A 139 22.36 -3.25 2.79
N ASP A 140 22.84 -3.14 1.54
CA ASP A 140 22.12 -2.32 0.57
C ASP A 140 20.85 -3.01 0.03
N LEU A 141 19.92 -2.23 -0.54
CA LEU A 141 18.62 -2.74 -1.01
C LEU A 141 18.76 -3.86 -2.05
N ALA A 142 19.76 -3.80 -2.94
CA ALA A 142 19.99 -4.85 -3.94
C ALA A 142 20.38 -6.17 -3.26
N THR A 143 21.22 -6.10 -2.23
CA THR A 143 21.59 -7.25 -1.39
C THR A 143 20.40 -7.75 -0.57
N ALA A 144 19.57 -6.86 -0.02
CA ALA A 144 18.37 -7.21 0.73
C ALA A 144 17.36 -8.00 -0.14
N LEU A 145 17.12 -7.56 -1.38
CA LEU A 145 16.30 -8.29 -2.36
C LEU A 145 16.88 -9.67 -2.68
N ALA A 146 18.19 -9.78 -2.90
CA ALA A 146 18.84 -11.06 -3.13
C ALA A 146 18.83 -12.00 -1.89
N LEU A 147 18.79 -11.45 -0.67
CA LEU A 147 18.61 -12.23 0.55
C LEU A 147 17.17 -12.71 0.72
N HIS A 148 16.18 -11.88 0.34
CA HIS A 148 14.76 -12.28 0.29
C HIS A 148 14.52 -13.42 -0.71
N ASP A 149 15.11 -13.33 -1.92
CA ASP A 149 15.07 -14.41 -2.91
C ASP A 149 15.67 -15.72 -2.38
N LYS A 150 16.82 -15.64 -1.69
CA LYS A 150 17.47 -16.80 -1.04
C LYS A 150 16.61 -17.40 0.07
N TRP A 151 15.90 -16.58 0.85
CA TRP A 151 14.98 -17.04 1.88
C TRP A 151 13.77 -17.78 1.28
N LEU A 152 13.14 -17.23 0.23
CA LEU A 152 12.07 -17.93 -0.50
C LEU A 152 12.54 -19.26 -1.13
N ALA A 153 13.78 -19.29 -1.65
CA ALA A 153 14.38 -20.52 -2.17
C ALA A 153 14.66 -21.55 -1.07
N ALA A 154 15.19 -21.12 0.09
CA ALA A 154 15.45 -21.98 1.24
C ALA A 154 14.16 -22.53 1.89
N ALA A 155 13.06 -21.77 1.85
CA ALA A 155 11.73 -22.22 2.24
C ALA A 155 11.08 -23.18 1.22
N GLY A 156 11.71 -23.42 0.06
CA GLY A 156 11.21 -24.31 -0.99
C GLY A 156 10.10 -23.73 -1.87
N VAL A 157 9.67 -22.48 -1.64
CA VAL A 157 8.48 -21.89 -2.28
C VAL A 157 8.75 -21.09 -3.56
N ALA A 158 10.02 -20.93 -3.95
CA ALA A 158 10.41 -20.10 -5.10
C ALA A 158 9.88 -20.54 -6.48
N LYS A 159 9.26 -21.73 -6.58
CA LYS A 159 8.62 -22.25 -7.81
C LYS A 159 7.09 -22.32 -7.70
N ASN A 160 6.52 -21.93 -6.57
CA ASN A 160 5.09 -21.99 -6.31
C ASN A 160 4.38 -20.72 -6.77
N ARG A 161 3.04 -20.78 -6.82
CA ARG A 161 2.20 -19.61 -7.05
C ARG A 161 2.19 -18.78 -5.78
N LEU A 162 2.93 -17.67 -5.77
CA LEU A 162 3.01 -16.75 -4.64
C LEU A 162 2.41 -15.38 -4.98
N ALA A 163 1.81 -14.74 -3.98
CA ALA A 163 1.39 -13.34 -4.06
C ALA A 163 2.03 -12.52 -2.94
N ILE A 164 2.55 -11.34 -3.27
CA ILE A 164 2.91 -10.34 -2.28
C ILE A 164 1.62 -9.78 -1.65
N VAL A 165 1.61 -9.58 -0.34
CA VAL A 165 0.49 -8.98 0.41
C VAL A 165 1.03 -7.81 1.22
N THR A 166 0.33 -6.68 1.17
CA THR A 166 0.70 -5.45 1.88
C THR A 166 -0.56 -4.82 2.49
N TRP A 167 -0.43 -4.02 3.54
CA TRP A 167 -1.60 -3.30 4.08
C TRP A 167 -2.10 -2.20 3.13
N GLY A 168 -1.29 -1.71 2.19
CA GLY A 168 -1.71 -0.72 1.20
C GLY A 168 -0.86 -0.72 -0.06
N ASP A 169 -1.18 0.15 -1.01
CA ASP A 169 -0.39 0.30 -2.24
C ASP A 169 1.03 0.84 -2.03
N TRP A 170 1.32 1.49 -0.90
CA TRP A 170 2.53 2.31 -0.74
C TRP A 170 3.83 1.50 -0.92
N ASP A 171 3.95 0.33 -0.29
CA ASP A 171 5.13 -0.54 -0.34
C ASP A 171 5.56 -0.89 -1.77
N CYS A 172 4.66 -1.51 -2.53
CA CYS A 172 4.95 -2.02 -3.87
C CYS A 172 4.81 -0.94 -4.95
N ARG A 173 3.78 -0.08 -4.88
CA ARG A 173 3.49 0.91 -5.92
C ARG A 173 4.42 2.11 -5.85
N THR A 174 4.74 2.55 -4.63
CA THR A 174 5.48 3.78 -4.36
C THR A 174 6.90 3.46 -3.91
N MET A 175 7.09 2.87 -2.74
CA MET A 175 8.38 2.82 -2.05
C MET A 175 9.42 1.98 -2.80
N LEU A 176 9.21 0.67 -2.92
CA LEU A 176 10.15 -0.24 -3.57
C LEU A 176 10.33 0.10 -5.06
N LYS A 177 9.26 0.51 -5.76
CA LYS A 177 9.33 0.94 -7.15
C LYS A 177 10.19 2.19 -7.32
N PHE A 178 9.94 3.21 -6.51
CA PHE A 178 10.66 4.49 -6.58
C PHE A 178 12.15 4.27 -6.31
N GLU A 179 12.49 3.59 -5.22
CA GLU A 179 13.87 3.44 -4.80
C GLU A 179 14.68 2.56 -5.76
N CYS A 180 14.11 1.45 -6.24
CA CYS A 180 14.77 0.63 -7.27
C CYS A 180 15.05 1.43 -8.55
N ASN A 181 14.09 2.23 -9.01
CA ASN A 181 14.30 3.11 -10.18
C ASN A 181 15.37 4.19 -9.90
N PHE A 182 15.31 4.82 -8.72
CA PHE A 182 16.22 5.91 -8.33
C PHE A 182 17.66 5.42 -8.17
N LYS A 183 17.86 4.22 -7.63
CA LYS A 183 19.18 3.59 -7.42
C LYS A 183 19.64 2.70 -8.58
N ASN A 184 18.86 2.60 -9.67
CA ASN A 184 19.09 1.70 -10.81
C ASN A 184 19.30 0.23 -10.39
N ILE A 185 18.43 -0.27 -9.50
CA ILE A 185 18.41 -1.64 -8.99
C ILE A 185 17.35 -2.43 -9.75
N SER A 186 17.69 -3.65 -10.20
CA SER A 186 16.71 -4.57 -10.80
C SER A 186 15.73 -5.05 -9.73
N LYS A 187 14.45 -4.66 -9.86
CA LYS A 187 13.38 -5.07 -8.94
C LYS A 187 12.83 -6.44 -9.34
N PRO A 188 12.71 -7.42 -8.43
CA PRO A 188 12.08 -8.70 -8.73
C PRO A 188 10.66 -8.53 -9.28
N SER A 189 10.31 -9.35 -10.27
CA SER A 189 9.06 -9.24 -11.01
C SER A 189 7.83 -9.61 -10.18
N TYR A 190 7.97 -10.47 -9.17
CA TYR A 190 6.87 -10.83 -8.27
C TYR A 190 6.40 -9.65 -7.40
N PHE A 191 7.22 -8.59 -7.23
CA PHE A 191 6.78 -7.30 -6.66
C PHE A 191 6.08 -6.38 -7.69
N ASN A 192 5.69 -6.88 -8.87
CA ASN A 192 4.88 -6.10 -9.84
C ASN A 192 3.37 -6.29 -9.63
N GLN A 193 2.94 -7.28 -8.85
CA GLN A 193 1.55 -7.56 -8.53
C GLN A 193 1.43 -7.91 -7.05
N TRP A 194 0.40 -7.42 -6.37
CA TRP A 194 0.20 -7.63 -4.95
C TRP A 194 -1.28 -7.58 -4.55
N VAL A 195 -1.57 -8.09 -3.36
CA VAL A 195 -2.82 -7.91 -2.64
C VAL A 195 -2.65 -6.71 -1.71
N ASN A 196 -3.26 -5.57 -2.04
CA ASN A 196 -3.58 -4.55 -1.03
C ASN A 196 -4.71 -5.09 -0.16
N LEU A 197 -4.39 -5.44 1.10
CA LEU A 197 -5.28 -6.15 2.02
C LEU A 197 -6.47 -5.31 2.51
N ARG A 198 -6.47 -3.98 2.34
CA ARG A 198 -7.64 -3.14 2.65
C ARG A 198 -8.86 -3.51 1.82
N ILE A 199 -8.67 -3.92 0.57
CA ILE A 199 -9.78 -4.23 -0.35
C ILE A 199 -10.57 -5.49 0.10
N PRO A 200 -9.94 -6.66 0.36
CA PRO A 200 -10.64 -7.78 0.97
C PRO A 200 -11.11 -7.48 2.41
N PHE A 201 -10.43 -6.61 3.16
CA PHE A 201 -10.92 -6.16 4.47
C PHE A 201 -12.25 -5.37 4.36
N GLU A 202 -12.33 -4.36 3.48
CA GLU A 202 -13.56 -3.59 3.24
C GLU A 202 -14.70 -4.48 2.70
N THR A 203 -14.37 -5.57 2.01
CA THR A 203 -15.36 -6.58 1.58
C THR A 203 -16.02 -7.29 2.77
N ALA A 204 -15.31 -7.49 3.89
CA ALA A 204 -15.82 -8.16 5.09
C ALA A 204 -16.33 -7.22 6.20
N PHE A 205 -15.81 -5.98 6.26
CA PHE A 205 -16.05 -5.01 7.35
C PHE A 205 -16.68 -3.69 6.86
N GLY A 206 -17.07 -3.61 5.59
CA GLY A 206 -17.60 -2.42 4.95
C GLY A 206 -16.53 -1.36 4.63
N ALA A 207 -16.81 -0.51 3.65
CA ALA A 207 -15.92 0.56 3.22
C ALA A 207 -15.66 1.58 4.34
N GLY A 208 -14.43 2.11 4.43
CA GLY A 208 -14.09 3.13 5.42
C GLY A 208 -12.61 3.17 5.77
N ARG A 209 -12.09 4.36 6.08
CA ARG A 209 -10.66 4.57 6.36
C ARG A 209 -10.27 3.96 7.71
N ARG A 210 -9.41 2.95 7.69
CA ARG A 210 -8.71 2.40 8.87
C ARG A 210 -7.20 2.44 8.67
N ASN A 211 -6.44 2.60 9.76
CA ASN A 211 -5.05 2.17 9.84
C ASN A 211 -4.97 0.65 10.14
N LEU A 212 -3.78 0.05 10.09
CA LEU A 212 -3.62 -1.39 10.26
C LEU A 212 -4.08 -1.86 11.65
N GLN A 213 -3.72 -1.13 12.71
CA GLN A 213 -4.07 -1.49 14.08
C GLN A 213 -5.59 -1.43 14.34
N GLU A 214 -6.28 -0.45 13.75
CA GLU A 214 -7.75 -0.36 13.76
C GLU A 214 -8.37 -1.57 13.08
N ALA A 215 -7.89 -1.95 11.88
CA ALA A 215 -8.41 -3.11 11.16
C ALA A 215 -8.16 -4.44 11.88
N VAL A 216 -6.98 -4.63 12.47
CA VAL A 216 -6.65 -5.79 13.33
C VAL A 216 -7.63 -5.86 14.51
N ARG A 217 -7.90 -4.72 15.18
CA ARG A 217 -8.83 -4.64 16.31
C ARG A 217 -10.29 -4.89 15.90
N GLU A 218 -10.75 -4.30 14.79
CA GLU A 218 -12.09 -4.52 14.23
C GLU A 218 -12.31 -6.00 13.84
N ALA A 219 -11.25 -6.69 13.39
CA ALA A 219 -11.29 -8.12 13.11
C ALA A 219 -11.38 -9.02 14.36
N GLY A 220 -11.30 -8.44 15.57
CA GLY A 220 -11.29 -9.17 16.83
C GLY A 220 -9.92 -9.75 17.21
N LEU A 221 -8.86 -9.34 16.50
CA LEU A 221 -7.49 -9.74 16.79
C LEU A 221 -6.83 -8.76 17.78
N GLN A 222 -5.90 -9.27 18.59
CA GLN A 222 -5.06 -8.43 19.44
C GLN A 222 -3.79 -8.04 18.69
N TRP A 223 -3.41 -6.77 18.82
CA TRP A 223 -2.13 -6.27 18.33
C TRP A 223 -0.98 -6.88 19.14
N ASP A 224 0.07 -7.32 18.45
CA ASP A 224 1.26 -7.95 19.02
C ASP A 224 2.54 -7.27 18.51
N GLY A 225 3.56 -7.17 19.37
CA GLY A 225 4.78 -6.41 19.05
C GLY A 225 4.57 -4.89 18.97
N ARG A 226 5.54 -4.20 18.35
CA ARG A 226 5.62 -2.74 18.32
C ARG A 226 5.05 -2.17 17.01
N LEU A 227 4.17 -1.17 17.07
CA LEU A 227 3.75 -0.41 15.88
C LEU A 227 4.96 0.17 15.13
N HIS A 228 4.95 0.16 13.80
CA HIS A 228 6.06 0.64 12.97
C HIS A 228 7.39 -0.11 13.20
N CYS A 229 7.32 -1.32 13.75
CA CYS A 229 8.37 -2.32 13.61
C CYS A 229 7.92 -3.20 12.45
N GLY A 230 8.48 -2.99 11.25
CA GLY A 230 7.92 -3.59 10.03
C GLY A 230 7.69 -5.10 10.11
N LEU A 231 8.55 -5.86 10.81
CA LEU A 231 8.33 -7.29 11.04
C LEU A 231 7.08 -7.58 11.91
N ASP A 232 6.78 -6.77 12.91
CA ASP A 232 5.59 -6.94 13.74
C ASP A 232 4.33 -6.47 12.99
N ASP A 233 4.41 -5.35 12.25
CA ASP A 233 3.32 -4.87 11.38
C ASP A 233 3.00 -5.92 10.28
N ALA A 234 4.01 -6.53 9.65
CA ALA A 234 3.85 -7.64 8.70
C ALA A 234 3.24 -8.91 9.34
N ARG A 235 3.58 -9.23 10.60
CA ARG A 235 2.98 -10.35 11.35
C ARG A 235 1.51 -10.10 11.68
N ASN A 236 1.15 -8.88 12.09
CA ASN A 236 -0.24 -8.51 12.34
C ASN A 236 -1.05 -8.51 11.04
N THR A 237 -0.47 -8.01 9.93
CA THR A 237 -1.05 -8.11 8.59
C THR A 237 -1.25 -9.56 8.15
N ALA A 238 -0.30 -10.46 8.44
CA ALA A 238 -0.43 -11.90 8.16
C ALA A 238 -1.57 -12.55 8.97
N ARG A 239 -1.72 -12.21 10.25
CA ARG A 239 -2.84 -12.69 11.08
C ARG A 239 -4.19 -12.16 10.56
N LEU A 240 -4.25 -10.90 10.11
CA LEU A 240 -5.44 -10.32 9.51
C LEU A 240 -5.81 -10.99 8.17
N LEU A 241 -4.83 -11.28 7.31
CA LEU A 241 -5.01 -12.05 6.08
C LEU A 241 -5.64 -13.43 6.37
N VAL A 242 -5.11 -14.15 7.36
CA VAL A 242 -5.62 -15.47 7.76
C VAL A 242 -7.05 -15.39 8.31
N GLU A 243 -7.37 -14.35 9.10
CA GLU A 243 -8.73 -14.13 9.60
C GLU A 243 -9.73 -13.78 8.47
N LEU A 244 -9.31 -13.02 7.46
CA LEU A 244 -10.12 -12.77 6.26
C LEU A 244 -10.37 -14.07 5.46
N MET A 245 -9.34 -14.89 5.26
CA MET A 245 -9.48 -16.21 4.62
C MET A 245 -10.42 -17.12 5.43
N ARG A 246 -10.32 -17.14 6.76
CA ARG A 246 -11.20 -17.91 7.65
C ARG A 246 -12.67 -17.47 7.59
N ARG A 247 -12.92 -16.20 7.25
CA ARG A 247 -14.26 -15.63 6.99
C ARG A 247 -14.78 -15.93 5.57
N GLY A 248 -14.03 -16.66 4.74
CA GLY A 248 -14.41 -16.99 3.36
C GLY A 248 -14.18 -15.86 2.37
N VAL A 249 -13.40 -14.82 2.72
CA VAL A 249 -13.07 -13.74 1.79
C VAL A 249 -12.08 -14.25 0.75
N ARG A 250 -12.43 -14.15 -0.54
CA ARG A 250 -11.51 -14.48 -1.62
C ARG A 250 -10.34 -13.49 -1.65
N ILE A 251 -9.12 -14.02 -1.62
CA ILE A 251 -7.89 -13.25 -1.78
C ILE A 251 -7.40 -13.41 -3.23
N SER A 252 -7.26 -12.30 -3.94
CA SER A 252 -6.77 -12.20 -5.33
C SER A 252 -5.92 -10.94 -5.50
N ILE A 253 -5.15 -10.82 -6.59
CA ILE A 253 -4.39 -9.60 -6.89
C ILE A 253 -5.33 -8.39 -6.97
N THR A 254 -4.94 -7.29 -6.31
CA THR A 254 -5.67 -6.00 -6.35
C THR A 254 -4.80 -4.82 -6.78
N GLY A 255 -3.47 -4.96 -6.73
CA GLY A 255 -2.50 -3.98 -7.21
C GLY A 255 -1.60 -4.53 -8.31
N SER A 256 -1.31 -3.70 -9.32
CA SER A 256 -0.38 -4.02 -10.41
C SER A 256 0.45 -2.79 -10.80
N LEU A 257 1.70 -3.05 -11.20
CA LEU A 257 2.59 -2.14 -11.95
C LEU A 257 2.60 -2.42 -13.45
N VAL A 258 2.15 -3.60 -13.87
CA VAL A 258 1.97 -3.95 -15.29
C VAL A 258 0.74 -3.21 -15.80
N PRO A 259 0.83 -2.43 -16.89
CA PRO A 259 -0.34 -1.82 -17.52
C PRO A 259 -1.37 -2.89 -17.91
N PRO A 260 -2.68 -2.59 -17.89
CA PRO A 260 -3.65 -3.47 -18.50
C PRO A 260 -3.32 -3.68 -19.99
N PRO A 261 -3.68 -4.83 -20.59
CA PRO A 261 -3.62 -4.99 -22.03
C PRO A 261 -4.36 -3.85 -22.72
N LEU A 262 -3.87 -3.40 -23.88
CA LEU A 262 -4.67 -2.54 -24.75
C LEU A 262 -5.92 -3.33 -25.14
N PRO A 263 -7.11 -2.69 -25.23
CA PRO A 263 -8.28 -3.34 -25.79
C PRO A 263 -7.95 -3.81 -27.20
N GLU A 264 -8.37 -5.04 -27.53
CA GLU A 264 -8.28 -5.52 -28.91
C GLU A 264 -9.07 -4.57 -29.83
N PRO A 265 -8.59 -4.29 -31.05
CA PRO A 265 -9.36 -3.49 -32.00
C PRO A 265 -10.70 -4.19 -32.25
N GLU A 266 -11.81 -3.44 -32.17
CA GLU A 266 -13.11 -3.98 -32.55
C GLU A 266 -13.02 -4.52 -33.99
N PRO A 267 -13.62 -5.68 -34.29
CA PRO A 267 -13.65 -6.20 -35.65
C PRO A 267 -14.33 -5.16 -36.55
N GLU A 268 -13.69 -4.81 -37.67
CA GLU A 268 -14.31 -3.90 -38.63
C GLU A 268 -15.68 -4.48 -39.05
N PRO A 269 -16.75 -3.65 -39.09
CA PRO A 269 -18.06 -4.14 -39.46
C PRO A 269 -18.00 -4.70 -40.89
N GLU A 270 -18.43 -5.96 -41.05
CA GLU A 270 -18.51 -6.56 -42.39
C GLU A 270 -19.38 -5.69 -43.29
N PRO A 271 -18.98 -5.46 -44.57
CA PRO A 271 -19.74 -4.63 -45.48
C PRO A 271 -21.14 -5.22 -45.70
N GLU A 272 -22.18 -4.41 -45.46
CA GLU A 272 -23.57 -4.83 -45.67
C GLU A 272 -23.75 -5.35 -47.12
N PRO A 273 -24.47 -6.47 -47.32
CA PRO A 273 -24.67 -7.03 -48.65
C PRO A 273 -25.51 -6.08 -49.52
N GLU A 274 -24.96 -5.66 -50.65
CA GLU A 274 -25.65 -4.79 -51.61
C GLU A 274 -26.96 -5.44 -52.10
N LEU A 275 -28.10 -4.89 -51.66
CA LEU A 275 -29.42 -5.28 -52.13
C LEU A 275 -29.59 -4.89 -53.60
N GLN A 276 -29.33 -5.84 -54.49
CA GLN A 276 -29.50 -5.69 -55.95
C GLN A 276 -30.96 -5.39 -56.30
N HIS A 277 -31.26 -4.11 -56.50
CA HIS A 277 -32.59 -3.64 -56.84
C HIS A 277 -32.94 -4.01 -58.30
N GLN A 278 -33.55 -5.18 -58.50
CA GLN A 278 -34.03 -5.63 -59.80
C GLN A 278 -35.09 -4.66 -60.34
N ARG A 279 -34.71 -3.84 -61.32
CA ARG A 279 -35.62 -2.96 -62.04
C ARG A 279 -36.60 -3.79 -62.87
N ARG A 280 -37.84 -3.92 -62.42
CA ARG A 280 -38.94 -4.44 -63.24
C ARG A 280 -39.57 -3.30 -64.05
N CYS A 281 -39.87 -3.56 -65.33
CA CYS A 281 -40.27 -2.55 -66.31
C CYS A 281 -41.78 -2.59 -66.60
N GLY A 282 -42.36 -1.44 -66.95
CA GLY A 282 -43.78 -1.27 -67.33
C GLY A 282 -44.70 -0.90 -66.15
N ASP A 283 -45.73 -0.07 -66.32
CA ASP A 283 -46.12 0.76 -67.49
C ASP A 283 -46.94 1.99 -67.02
N HIS A 284 -47.24 2.91 -67.92
CA HIS A 284 -47.86 4.21 -67.64
C HIS A 284 -49.35 4.11 -67.27
N THR A 285 -49.78 4.89 -66.27
CA THR A 285 -50.97 5.76 -66.39
C THR A 285 -51.02 6.79 -65.25
N ARG A 286 -51.46 8.01 -65.57
CA ARG A 286 -51.70 9.09 -64.59
C ARG A 286 -53.07 8.92 -63.93
N THR A 287 -53.13 8.96 -62.60
CA THR A 287 -54.23 9.61 -61.88
C THR A 287 -53.68 10.34 -60.66
N ASN A 288 -54.24 11.50 -60.34
CA ASN A 288 -53.77 12.39 -59.27
C ASN A 288 -54.86 12.58 -58.21
N ALA A 289 -54.44 12.92 -56.99
CA ALA A 289 -55.23 13.43 -55.85
C ALA A 289 -56.08 12.48 -54.95
N ARG A 290 -55.87 12.66 -53.64
CA ARG A 290 -56.89 12.66 -52.54
C ARG A 290 -57.39 11.36 -51.87
N THR A 291 -56.48 10.48 -51.43
CA THR A 291 -56.63 9.65 -50.20
C THR A 291 -55.24 9.07 -49.87
N ILE A 292 -54.73 8.92 -48.64
CA ILE A 292 -55.25 9.03 -47.27
C ILE A 292 -54.26 9.87 -46.44
N LEU A 293 -54.76 10.85 -45.69
CA LEU A 293 -54.06 11.51 -44.58
C LEU A 293 -55.14 11.80 -43.52
N LEU A 294 -54.78 11.76 -42.23
CA LEU A 294 -55.67 11.73 -41.03
C LEU A 294 -56.04 10.31 -40.54
N ARG A 295 -55.28 9.82 -39.55
CA ARG A 295 -55.77 9.68 -38.16
C ARG A 295 -54.59 9.82 -37.19
N LEU A 296 -54.48 11.00 -36.58
CA LEU A 296 -53.61 11.26 -35.44
C LEU A 296 -54.21 10.65 -34.16
N TRP A 297 -53.36 10.40 -33.17
CA TRP A 297 -53.72 10.04 -31.80
C TRP A 297 -54.46 11.18 -31.08
N GLU A 298 -55.39 10.83 -30.19
CA GLU A 298 -55.64 11.52 -28.90
C GLU A 298 -56.63 10.74 -28.00
N LEU A 299 -56.79 11.22 -26.75
CA LEU A 299 -57.72 10.78 -25.66
C LEU A 299 -57.24 9.56 -24.82
N ASP A 300 -57.28 9.53 -23.47
CA ASP A 300 -57.70 10.47 -22.38
C ASP A 300 -56.93 10.04 -21.07
N ALA A 301 -56.64 10.82 -20.01
CA ALA A 301 -57.47 11.64 -19.07
C ALA A 301 -58.46 10.80 -18.20
N ASP A 302 -58.66 10.99 -16.89
CA ASP A 302 -58.02 11.75 -15.78
C ASP A 302 -58.47 11.10 -14.42
N MET A 303 -57.97 11.51 -13.23
CA MET A 303 -58.72 11.56 -11.93
C MET A 303 -57.86 12.05 -10.73
N SER A 304 -58.49 12.71 -9.74
CA SER A 304 -57.83 13.47 -8.65
C SER A 304 -58.29 13.12 -7.23
N PHE A 305 -57.49 13.44 -6.18
CA PHE A 305 -57.93 13.81 -4.81
C PHE A 305 -56.75 14.38 -3.96
N LEU A 306 -57.06 15.27 -3.00
CA LEU A 306 -56.17 15.98 -2.03
C LEU A 306 -56.72 15.78 -0.58
N PRO A 307 -56.24 16.37 0.56
CA PRO A 307 -55.20 17.41 0.80
C PRO A 307 -54.31 17.26 2.09
N LEU A 308 -53.55 18.34 2.40
CA LEU A 308 -53.10 18.86 3.74
C LEU A 308 -51.72 18.48 4.38
N GLY A 309 -50.72 19.36 4.15
CA GLY A 309 -50.13 20.25 5.19
C GLY A 309 -49.07 19.78 6.21
N CYS A 310 -47.86 20.38 6.18
CA CYS A 310 -47.32 21.20 7.30
C CYS A 310 -46.09 22.07 6.91
N LEU A 311 -45.82 23.12 7.70
CA LEU A 311 -44.70 24.07 7.57
C LEU A 311 -43.39 23.51 8.22
N ILE A 312 -42.19 24.09 8.00
CA ILE A 312 -41.58 25.19 8.81
C ILE A 312 -40.41 25.89 8.06
N ALA A 313 -40.19 27.16 8.41
CA ALA A 313 -39.15 28.12 7.97
C ALA A 313 -37.67 27.66 8.20
N GLY A 314 -36.61 28.34 7.71
CA GLY A 314 -36.46 29.55 6.89
C GLY A 314 -35.12 30.29 7.19
N HIS A 315 -34.80 31.37 6.44
CA HIS A 315 -33.62 32.27 6.59
C HIS A 315 -32.22 31.67 6.33
N LEU A 316 -31.18 32.44 5.95
CA LEU A 316 -31.03 33.64 5.10
C LEU A 316 -29.53 33.80 4.72
N ASP A 317 -29.26 34.57 3.67
CA ASP A 317 -28.01 35.33 3.39
C ASP A 317 -26.64 34.67 3.10
N SER A 318 -26.21 34.91 1.84
CA SER A 318 -25.00 35.66 1.45
C SER A 318 -23.60 35.00 1.53
N ILE A 319 -22.90 34.94 0.40
CA ILE A 319 -21.95 35.99 -0.08
C ILE A 319 -21.44 35.61 -1.48
N ALA A 320 -21.24 36.60 -2.36
CA ALA A 320 -20.70 36.41 -3.70
C ALA A 320 -19.17 36.15 -3.71
N SER A 321 -18.70 35.35 -4.67
CA SER A 321 -17.29 35.36 -5.10
C SER A 321 -17.20 35.71 -6.59
N SER A 322 -16.31 36.64 -6.90
CA SER A 322 -16.20 37.28 -8.21
C SER A 322 -15.48 36.41 -9.24
N ALA A 323 -16.13 36.18 -10.37
CA ALA A 323 -15.46 35.74 -11.59
C ALA A 323 -15.04 36.97 -12.40
N LEU A 324 -13.74 37.17 -12.65
CA LEU A 324 -13.30 38.13 -13.68
C LEU A 324 -11.83 37.90 -14.13
N SER A 325 -11.65 37.94 -15.46
CA SER A 325 -10.39 38.01 -16.21
C SER A 325 -9.44 36.80 -16.18
N ARG A 326 -8.78 36.43 -17.29
CA ARG A 326 -8.90 36.86 -18.72
C ARG A 326 -8.29 35.76 -19.60
N ARG A 327 -8.75 35.64 -20.85
CA ARG A 327 -8.20 34.71 -21.85
C ARG A 327 -7.72 35.49 -23.09
N PHE A 328 -6.54 35.12 -23.62
CA PHE A 328 -5.94 35.53 -24.90
C PHE A 328 -5.57 37.03 -25.07
N LEU A 329 -4.40 37.38 -25.63
CA LEU A 329 -4.04 37.17 -27.05
C LEU A 329 -2.52 37.02 -27.33
N HIS A 330 -2.26 36.47 -28.52
CA HIS A 330 -1.06 36.47 -29.39
C HIS A 330 -0.12 37.71 -29.35
N ARG A 331 1.15 37.70 -29.84
CA ARG A 331 1.96 36.80 -30.73
C ARG A 331 3.50 37.01 -30.45
N PRO A 332 4.47 36.37 -31.18
CA PRO A 332 5.86 36.19 -30.72
C PRO A 332 6.92 37.11 -31.38
N SER A 333 8.18 37.02 -30.92
CA SER A 333 9.35 37.15 -31.81
C SER A 333 10.60 36.40 -31.28
N ASN A 334 11.43 35.94 -32.24
CA ASN A 334 12.89 35.68 -32.20
C ASN A 334 13.54 35.08 -30.93
N GLY A 335 14.29 33.97 -30.96
CA GLY A 335 14.88 33.25 -32.08
C GLY A 335 16.41 33.35 -32.10
N ARG A 336 17.11 32.36 -31.54
CA ARG A 336 18.51 32.03 -31.89
C ARG A 336 18.84 30.58 -31.58
N LYS A 337 18.84 29.75 -32.63
CA LYS A 337 19.56 28.46 -32.62
C LYS A 337 21.06 28.75 -32.65
N GLN A 338 21.86 28.20 -31.75
CA GLN A 338 23.28 27.97 -32.02
C GLN A 338 23.49 26.50 -32.36
N ARG A 339 24.38 26.30 -33.34
CA ARG A 339 24.45 25.10 -34.18
C ARG A 339 25.70 24.33 -33.83
N CYS A 340 25.59 23.04 -33.55
CA CYS A 340 26.75 22.17 -33.38
C CYS A 340 27.67 22.26 -34.61
N ARG A 341 28.97 22.42 -34.39
CA ARG A 341 29.99 22.28 -35.43
C ARG A 341 30.85 21.07 -35.11
N LYS A 342 30.60 19.95 -35.79
CA LYS A 342 31.55 18.84 -35.83
C LYS A 342 32.81 19.34 -36.53
N GLN A 343 33.98 19.02 -35.99
CA GLN A 343 35.22 18.97 -36.76
C GLN A 343 35.83 17.58 -36.60
N SER A 344 36.06 16.94 -37.74
CA SER A 344 36.78 15.69 -37.89
C SER A 344 38.27 15.96 -37.96
N GLY A 345 39.07 15.20 -37.22
CA GLY A 345 40.54 15.24 -37.31
C GLY A 345 41.13 13.92 -36.83
N THR A 346 41.73 13.17 -37.75
CA THR A 346 42.41 11.89 -37.51
C THR A 346 43.92 12.04 -37.73
N VAL A 347 44.73 11.86 -36.69
CA VAL A 347 46.16 11.49 -36.78
C VAL A 347 46.51 10.58 -35.59
N GLY A 348 47.43 9.64 -35.80
CA GLY A 348 47.80 8.54 -34.89
C GLY A 348 48.79 8.87 -33.75
N PRO A 349 49.41 7.83 -33.15
CA PRO A 349 49.88 7.86 -31.76
C PRO A 349 51.35 8.24 -31.56
N GLY A 350 51.70 8.72 -30.37
CA GLY A 350 53.10 8.83 -29.93
C GLY A 350 53.36 9.54 -28.59
N SER A 351 54.00 8.80 -27.67
CA SER A 351 54.91 9.30 -26.62
C SER A 351 54.37 9.98 -25.33
N GLN A 352 55.21 9.86 -24.29
CA GLN A 352 54.94 10.09 -22.87
C GLN A 352 55.31 11.52 -22.37
N CYS A 353 55.07 11.72 -21.06
CA CYS A 353 55.63 12.73 -20.15
C CYS A 353 54.96 14.12 -20.10
N GLY A 354 54.65 14.57 -18.87
CA GLY A 354 54.23 15.94 -18.57
C GLY A 354 53.38 16.08 -17.30
N LEU A 355 54.00 16.04 -16.11
CA LEU A 355 53.33 16.54 -14.89
C LEU A 355 53.12 18.06 -15.00
N VAL A 356 51.90 18.54 -14.76
CA VAL A 356 51.67 19.93 -14.32
C VAL A 356 50.57 19.99 -13.25
N ARG A 357 50.96 20.43 -12.04
CA ARG A 357 50.03 20.92 -11.00
C ARG A 357 49.71 22.40 -11.25
N CYS A 358 48.44 22.80 -11.14
CA CYS A 358 48.08 24.17 -10.71
C CYS A 358 46.66 24.16 -10.10
N LYS A 359 46.54 24.15 -8.77
CA LYS A 359 46.31 25.32 -7.89
C LYS A 359 44.97 26.04 -8.11
N GLN A 360 44.12 25.93 -7.10
CA GLN A 360 42.93 26.76 -6.88
C GLN A 360 43.30 28.25 -6.78
N ARG A 361 42.37 29.11 -7.22
CA ARG A 361 42.25 30.49 -6.70
C ARG A 361 40.79 30.84 -6.50
N SER A 362 40.44 31.08 -5.24
CA SER A 362 39.21 31.79 -4.88
C SER A 362 39.33 33.28 -5.24
N LYS A 363 38.20 33.91 -5.53
CA LYS A 363 38.04 35.37 -5.50
C LYS A 363 36.76 35.70 -4.74
N THR A 364 36.93 36.25 -3.54
CA THR A 364 35.90 37.07 -2.89
C THR A 364 35.78 38.39 -3.63
N ALA A 365 34.57 38.90 -3.78
CA ALA A 365 34.30 40.27 -4.19
C ALA A 365 33.50 40.95 -3.08
N ARG A 366 34.01 42.10 -2.61
CA ARG A 366 33.19 43.13 -1.95
C ARG A 366 32.90 44.22 -2.98
N GLY A 367 31.69 44.72 -2.96
CA GLY A 367 31.19 45.90 -3.66
C GLY A 367 29.94 46.31 -2.93
#